data_AF-A0A967I935-F1
#
_entry.id   AF-A0A967I935-F1
#
_cell.length_a   1.000
_cell.length_b   1.000
_cell.length_c   1.000
_cell.angle_alpha   90.00
_cell.angle_beta   90.00
_cell.angle_gamma   90.00
#
_symmetry.space_group_name_H-M   'P 1'
#
loop_
_entity.id
_entity.type
_entity.pdbx_description
1 polymer ?
#
loop_
_entity_poly.entity_id
_entity_poly.type
_entity_poly.pdbx_seq_one_letter_code
_entity_poly.pdbx_strand_id
1 'polypeptide(L)'
;MNLTDILGMALKARASDIHLKPGLPPVYRIDGTLRPHPKLPRLNPEQTNEYAQGIMNDTQKMRFEEVHEVDLSYGVPGLGRFRVNA
;
A
#
# COMPACT_ATOMS: atom_id res chain seq x y z
N MET A 1 6.00 -7.14 -9.17
CA MET A 1 6.32 -5.75 -8.81
C MET A 1 6.28 -5.65 -7.30
N ASN A 2 7.23 -4.97 -6.67
CA ASN A 2 7.29 -4.91 -5.22
C ASN A 2 6.53 -3.67 -4.69
N LEU A 3 6.24 -3.65 -3.38
CA LEU A 3 5.54 -2.53 -2.74
C LEU A 3 6.33 -1.22 -2.85
N THR A 4 7.66 -1.26 -2.69
CA THR A 4 8.55 -0.10 -2.77
C THR A 4 8.44 0.65 -4.11
N ASP A 5 8.29 -0.07 -5.23
CA ASP A 5 8.12 0.51 -6.56
C ASP A 5 6.81 1.31 -6.64
N ILE A 6 5.72 0.76 -6.07
CA ILE A 6 4.40 1.42 -6.01
C ILE A 6 4.49 2.70 -5.18
N LEU A 7 5.12 2.62 -3.99
CA LEU A 7 5.33 3.78 -3.12
C LEU A 7 6.17 4.85 -3.81
N GLY A 8 7.21 4.45 -4.55
CA GLY A 8 8.06 5.36 -5.32
C GLY A 8 7.33 6.03 -6.48
N MET A 9 6.44 5.32 -7.17
CA MET A 9 5.59 5.91 -8.22
C MET A 9 4.62 6.95 -7.64
N ALA A 10 4.05 6.71 -6.45
CA ALA A 10 3.19 7.67 -5.77
C ALA A 10 3.91 9.00 -5.52
N LEU A 11 5.14 8.94 -5.01
CA LEU A 11 5.96 10.13 -4.74
C LEU A 11 6.28 10.90 -6.03
N LYS A 12 6.69 10.18 -7.09
CA LYS A 12 6.95 10.79 -8.41
C LYS A 12 5.70 11.47 -8.99
N ALA A 13 4.52 10.89 -8.75
CA ALA A 13 3.24 11.41 -9.19
C ALA A 13 2.66 12.48 -8.23
N ARG A 14 3.36 12.83 -7.13
CA ARG A 14 2.89 13.72 -6.06
C ARG A 14 1.54 13.31 -5.48
N ALA A 15 1.28 12.01 -5.40
CA ALA A 15 0.06 11.48 -4.81
C ALA A 15 0.04 11.70 -3.29
N SER A 16 -1.13 12.04 -2.74
CA SER A 16 -1.32 12.14 -1.29
C SER A 16 -1.55 10.78 -0.64
N ASP A 17 -2.22 9.86 -1.35
CA ASP A 17 -2.61 8.55 -0.84
C ASP A 17 -2.44 7.48 -1.91
N ILE A 18 -2.27 6.24 -1.43
CA ILE A 18 -2.16 5.04 -2.24
C ILE A 18 -3.20 4.05 -1.73
N HIS A 19 -4.04 3.55 -2.62
CA HIS A 19 -5.04 2.54 -2.31
C HIS A 19 -4.69 1.25 -3.05
N LEU A 20 -4.51 0.17 -2.29
CA LEU A 20 -4.25 -1.17 -2.79
C LEU A 20 -5.44 -2.04 -2.43
N LYS A 21 -6.17 -2.52 -3.44
CA LYS A 21 -7.38 -3.33 -3.26
C LYS A 21 -7.40 -4.47 -4.28
N PRO A 22 -7.74 -5.70 -3.86
CA PRO A 22 -7.93 -6.81 -4.79
C PRO A 22 -8.89 -6.47 -5.92
N GLY A 23 -8.56 -6.90 -7.12
CA GLY A 23 -9.33 -6.65 -8.33
C GLY A 23 -9.14 -5.26 -8.94
N LEU A 24 -8.36 -4.36 -8.33
CA LEU A 24 -8.00 -3.06 -8.91
C LEU A 24 -6.48 -2.94 -9.10
N PRO A 25 -6.00 -2.19 -10.10
CA PRO A 25 -4.60 -1.78 -10.11
C PRO A 25 -4.34 -0.80 -8.94
N PRO A 26 -3.08 -0.53 -8.56
CA PRO A 26 -2.78 0.51 -7.60
C PRO A 26 -3.46 1.83 -7.97
N VAL A 27 -4.19 2.41 -7.02
CA VAL A 27 -4.92 3.67 -7.21
C VAL A 27 -4.21 4.75 -6.42
N TYR A 28 -3.95 5.88 -7.06
CA TYR A 28 -3.28 7.03 -6.45
C TYR A 28 -4.28 8.17 -6.29
N ARG A 29 -4.28 8.83 -5.14
CA ARG A 29 -4.98 10.10 -4.97
C ARG A 29 -4.06 11.23 -5.40
N ILE A 30 -4.39 11.93 -6.48
CA ILE A 30 -3.63 13.06 -7.02
C ILE A 30 -4.60 14.23 -7.12
N ASP A 31 -4.26 15.36 -6.47
CA ASP A 31 -5.10 16.55 -6.39
C ASP A 31 -6.55 16.23 -5.99
N GLY A 32 -6.71 15.42 -4.94
CA GLY A 32 -8.00 14.97 -4.41
C GLY A 32 -8.69 13.86 -5.20
N THR A 33 -8.25 13.56 -6.42
CA THR A 33 -8.91 12.61 -7.32
C THR A 33 -8.24 11.24 -7.30
N LEU A 34 -9.04 10.18 -7.17
CA LEU A 34 -8.55 8.79 -7.27
C LEU A 34 -8.33 8.40 -8.73
N ARG A 35 -7.10 8.00 -9.06
CA ARG A 35 -6.66 7.63 -10.40
C ARG A 35 -6.02 6.23 -10.38
N PRO A 36 -6.66 5.21 -10.97
CA PRO A 36 -6.05 3.90 -11.16
C PRO A 36 -4.83 4.02 -12.07
N HIS A 37 -3.75 3.30 -11.76
CA HIS A 37 -2.57 3.35 -12.61
C HIS A 37 -2.84 2.66 -13.96
N PRO A 38 -2.66 3.35 -15.11
CA PRO A 38 -3.15 2.87 -16.40
C PRO A 38 -2.40 1.66 -16.97
N LYS A 39 -1.16 1.46 -16.53
CA LYS A 39 -0.25 0.42 -17.06
C LYS A 39 0.04 -0.72 -16.08
N LEU A 40 -0.47 -0.66 -14.85
CA LEU A 40 -0.20 -1.71 -13.86
C LEU A 40 -1.34 -2.73 -13.85
N PRO A 41 -1.03 -4.02 -13.63
CA PRO A 41 -2.05 -5.05 -13.56
C PRO A 41 -2.94 -4.85 -12.32
N ARG A 42 -4.11 -5.48 -12.34
CA ARG A 42 -4.96 -5.62 -11.16
C ARG A 42 -4.23 -6.46 -10.11
N LEU A 43 -4.31 -6.04 -8.86
CA LEU A 43 -3.80 -6.78 -7.72
C LEU A 43 -4.73 -7.96 -7.41
N ASN A 44 -4.18 -9.11 -7.10
CA ASN A 44 -4.95 -10.23 -6.56
C ASN A 44 -4.94 -10.21 -5.01
N PRO A 45 -5.82 -11.00 -4.35
CA PRO A 45 -5.87 -11.06 -2.88
C PRO A 45 -4.52 -11.44 -2.25
N GLU A 46 -3.80 -12.38 -2.86
CA GLU A 46 -2.52 -12.89 -2.36
C GLU A 46 -1.47 -11.77 -2.31
N GLN A 47 -1.33 -10.99 -3.38
CA GLN A 47 -0.40 -9.86 -3.47
C GLN A 47 -0.71 -8.78 -2.45
N THR A 48 -1.98 -8.42 -2.26
CA THR A 48 -2.33 -7.41 -1.25
C THR A 48 -2.05 -7.88 0.16
N ASN A 49 -2.28 -9.17 0.45
CA ASN A 49 -1.97 -9.76 1.74
C ASN A 49 -0.45 -9.82 1.97
N GLU A 50 0.33 -10.21 0.95
CA GLU A 50 1.80 -10.20 1.00
C GLU A 50 2.34 -8.80 1.31
N TYR A 51 1.79 -7.75 0.68
CA TYR A 51 2.19 -6.37 0.96
C TYR A 51 1.86 -5.94 2.38
N ALA A 52 0.64 -6.26 2.85
CA ALA A 52 0.19 -5.92 4.20
C ALA A 52 1.05 -6.65 5.25
N GLN A 53 1.22 -7.96 5.15
CA GLN A 53 2.03 -8.71 6.10
C GLN A 53 3.53 -8.37 6.02
N GLY A 54 4.04 -8.00 4.84
CA GLY A 54 5.44 -7.65 4.62
C GLY A 54 5.89 -6.36 5.32
N ILE A 55 4.95 -5.47 5.66
CA ILE A 55 5.24 -4.22 6.39
C ILE A 55 4.93 -4.32 7.90
N MET A 56 4.31 -5.41 8.34
CA MET A 56 3.95 -5.64 9.74
C MET A 56 5.06 -6.38 10.50
N ASN A 57 5.25 -6.02 11.77
CA ASN A 57 5.97 -6.87 12.72
C ASN A 57 5.04 -7.97 13.29
N ASP A 58 5.60 -8.91 14.06
CA ASP A 58 4.86 -10.08 14.55
C ASP A 58 3.65 -9.68 15.43
N THR A 59 3.80 -8.66 16.27
CA THR A 59 2.69 -8.15 17.09
C THR A 59 1.56 -7.57 16.24
N GLN A 60 1.90 -6.82 15.19
CA GLN A 60 0.94 -6.25 14.25
C GLN A 60 0.24 -7.33 13.43
N LYS A 61 0.96 -8.38 13.00
CA LYS A 61 0.38 -9.53 12.29
C LYS A 61 -0.65 -10.25 13.16
N MET A 62 -0.30 -10.59 14.41
CA MET A 62 -1.24 -11.22 15.34
C MET A 62 -2.51 -10.38 15.53
N ARG A 63 -2.34 -9.06 15.72
CA ARG A 63 -3.49 -8.16 15.81
C ARG A 63 -4.33 -8.18 14.54
N PHE A 64 -3.70 -8.06 13.37
CA PHE A 64 -4.41 -8.08 12.09
C PHE A 64 -5.17 -9.40 11.85
N GLU A 65 -4.61 -10.54 12.27
CA GLU A 65 -5.29 -11.83 12.18
C GLU A 65 -6.52 -11.93 13.10
N GLU A 66 -6.47 -11.32 14.29
CA GLU A 66 -7.57 -11.35 15.26
C GLU A 66 -8.68 -10.33 14.96
N VAL A 67 -8.31 -9.08 14.65
CA VAL A 67 -9.28 -7.98 14.49
C VAL A 67 -9.49 -7.53 13.05
N HIS A 68 -8.72 -8.06 12.10
CA HIS A 68 -8.79 -7.69 10.67
C HIS A 68 -8.54 -6.21 10.38
N GLU A 69 -7.83 -5.53 11.28
CA GLU A 69 -7.41 -4.13 11.12
C GLU A 69 -6.07 -3.86 11.83
N VAL A 70 -5.22 -3.02 11.22
CA VAL A 70 -4.06 -2.45 11.89
C VAL A 70 -3.64 -1.10 11.31
N ASP A 71 -3.36 -0.14 12.19
CA ASP A 71 -2.71 1.13 11.86
C ASP A 71 -1.22 1.06 12.22
N LEU A 72 -0.36 1.42 11.26
CA LEU A 72 1.09 1.44 11.46
C LEU A 72 1.79 2.56 10.69
N SER A 73 3.04 2.83 11.07
CA SER A 73 3.95 3.66 10.29
C SER A 73 5.01 2.79 9.61
N TYR A 74 5.17 2.93 8.30
CA TYR A 74 6.15 2.20 7.52
C TYR A 74 7.20 3.16 6.95
N GLY A 75 8.47 2.91 7.28
CA GLY A 75 9.60 3.70 6.79
C GLY A 75 10.33 2.99 5.66
N VAL A 76 10.54 3.68 4.54
CA VAL A 76 11.27 3.17 3.39
C VAL A 76 12.53 4.02 3.17
N PRO A 77 13.73 3.43 3.31
CA PRO A 77 14.99 4.14 3.06
C PRO A 77 14.99 4.80 1.67
N GLY A 78 15.35 6.09 1.63
CA GLY A 78 15.41 6.88 0.40
C GLY A 78 14.05 7.36 -0.14
N LEU A 79 12.92 6.91 0.40
CA LEU A 79 11.58 7.35 -0.04
C LEU A 79 10.87 8.20 1.04
N GLY A 80 10.92 7.77 2.30
CA GLY A 80 10.26 8.48 3.40
C GLY A 80 9.43 7.57 4.31
N ARG A 81 8.43 8.16 4.99
CA ARG A 81 7.53 7.46 5.91
C ARG A 81 6.10 7.52 5.40
N PHE A 82 5.39 6.41 5.54
CA PHE A 82 4.00 6.24 5.14
C PHE A 82 3.18 5.86 6.37
N ARG A 83 2.00 6.45 6.52
CA ARG A 83 0.96 5.92 7.43
C ARG A 83 0.19 4.87 6.65
N VAL A 84 0.08 3.67 7.22
CA VAL A 84 -0.62 2.56 6.58
C VAL A 84 -1.76 2.11 7.49
N ASN A 85 -2.90 1.88 6.87
CA ASN A 85 -4.04 1.21 7.43
C ASN A 85 -4.27 -0.04 6.57
N ALA A 86 -4.34 -1.20 7.21
CA ALA A 86 -4.55 -2.49 6.57
C ALA A 86 -5.70 -3.21 7.24
#